data_AF-A0A966V9W2-F1
#
_entry.id   AF-A0A966V9W2-F1
#
_cell.length_a   1.000
_cell.length_b   1.000
_cell.length_c   1.000
_cell.angle_alpha   90.00
_cell.angle_beta   90.00
_cell.angle_gamma   90.00
#
_symmetry.space_group_name_H-M   'P 1'
#
loop_
_entity.id
_entity.type
_entity.pdbx_description
1 polymer ?
#
loop_
_entity_poly.entity_id
_entity_poly.type
_entity_poly.pdbx_seq_one_letter_code
_entity_poly.pdbx_strand_id
1 'polypeptide(L)'
;MNIGKVWTKEEDERLMDEIREKHDVQHIAREHGRTPKAIEMRVEGLIRRFHKDRRYPVSSLADLFHRSEQEIRQILEQSPQQQQRPVSLESIQRRLDDMEDLLRRINKKLSREKKAA
;
A
#
# COMPACT_ATOMS: atom_id res chain seq x y z
N MET A 1 -7.22 -11.32 -5.75
CA MET A 1 -6.28 -10.45 -5.00
C MET A 1 -5.92 -9.25 -5.89
N ASN A 2 -6.11 -8.03 -5.41
CA ASN A 2 -6.05 -6.78 -6.20
C ASN A 2 -4.72 -6.02 -6.03
N ILE A 3 -3.62 -6.75 -5.87
CA ILE A 3 -2.28 -6.17 -5.69
C ILE A 3 -1.90 -5.37 -6.93
N GLY A 4 -1.46 -4.12 -6.73
CA GLY A 4 -1.00 -3.23 -7.81
C GLY A 4 -2.11 -2.58 -8.63
N LYS A 5 -3.39 -2.86 -8.36
CA LYS A 5 -4.50 -2.19 -9.04
C LYS A 5 -4.78 -0.82 -8.44
N VAL A 6 -5.04 0.15 -9.32
CA VAL A 6 -5.48 1.50 -8.95
C VAL A 6 -6.83 1.42 -8.22
N TRP A 7 -7.03 2.27 -7.22
CA TRP A 7 -8.31 2.41 -6.53
C TRP A 7 -9.31 3.18 -7.41
N THR A 8 -10.46 2.57 -7.64
CA THR A 8 -11.61 3.20 -8.32
C THR A 8 -12.42 4.06 -7.36
N LYS A 9 -13.33 4.89 -7.90
CA LYS A 9 -14.20 5.74 -7.08
C LYS A 9 -15.22 4.90 -6.30
N GLU A 10 -15.71 3.84 -6.91
CA GLU A 10 -16.66 2.89 -6.34
C GLU A 10 -16.03 2.06 -5.22
N GLU A 11 -14.74 1.74 -5.32
CA GLU A 11 -13.97 1.15 -4.20
C GLU A 11 -13.76 2.15 -3.06
N ASP A 12 -13.48 3.42 -3.35
CA ASP A 12 -13.37 4.47 -2.32
C ASP A 12 -14.68 4.64 -1.55
N GLU A 13 -15.82 4.65 -2.26
CA GLU A 13 -17.15 4.78 -1.64
C GLU A 13 -17.46 3.60 -0.73
N ARG A 14 -17.26 2.36 -1.21
CA ARG A 14 -17.43 1.16 -0.39
C ARG A 14 -16.52 1.14 0.83
N LEU A 15 -15.25 1.51 0.67
CA LEU A 15 -14.31 1.60 1.78
C LEU A 15 -14.80 2.62 2.84
N MET A 16 -15.34 3.76 2.41
CA MET A 16 -15.88 4.77 3.32
C MET A 16 -17.11 4.28 4.08
N ASP A 17 -18.00 3.54 3.42
CA ASP A 17 -19.17 2.94 4.07
C ASP A 17 -18.76 1.88 5.09
N GLU A 18 -17.79 1.02 4.75
CA GLU A 18 -17.28 0.00 5.67
C GLU A 18 -16.57 0.60 6.91
N ILE A 19 -15.86 1.72 6.74
CA ILE A 19 -15.25 2.46 7.85
C ILE A 19 -16.32 3.03 8.78
N ARG A 20 -17.40 3.59 8.23
CA ARG A 20 -18.53 4.11 9.02
C ARG A 20 -19.26 3.02 9.79
N GLU A 21 -19.34 1.83 9.22
CA GLU A 21 -19.90 0.64 9.85
C GLU A 21 -18.98 0.01 10.91
N LYS A 22 -17.78 0.58 11.12
CA LYS A 22 -16.77 0.12 12.10
C LYS A 22 -16.27 -1.30 11.84
N HIS A 23 -16.19 -1.71 10.58
CA HIS A 23 -15.52 -2.96 10.24
C HIS A 23 -14.03 -2.90 10.56
N ASP A 24 -13.49 -4.01 11.04
CA ASP A 24 -12.06 -4.13 11.32
C ASP A 24 -11.23 -4.08 10.02
N VAL A 25 -10.03 -3.50 10.08
CA VAL A 25 -9.14 -3.35 8.92
C VAL A 25 -8.81 -4.71 8.28
N GLN A 26 -8.70 -5.79 9.06
CA GLN A 26 -8.46 -7.13 8.51
C GLN A 26 -9.68 -7.68 7.77
N HIS A 27 -10.88 -7.30 8.18
CA HIS A 27 -12.10 -7.67 7.47
C HIS A 27 -12.20 -6.92 6.14
N ILE A 28 -12.06 -5.59 6.17
CA ILE A 28 -12.05 -4.72 4.98
C ILE A 28 -10.99 -5.18 3.97
N ALA A 29 -9.79 -5.51 4.43
CA ALA A 29 -8.71 -5.98 3.57
C ALA A 29 -9.11 -7.26 2.79
N ARG A 30 -9.81 -8.19 3.45
CA ARG A 30 -10.27 -9.44 2.82
C ARG A 30 -11.34 -9.17 1.76
N GLU A 31 -12.34 -8.34 2.08
CA GLU A 31 -13.43 -8.01 1.15
C GLU A 31 -12.93 -7.30 -0.11
N HIS A 32 -11.99 -6.35 0.04
CA HIS A 32 -11.37 -5.65 -1.10
C HIS A 32 -10.29 -6.47 -1.81
N GLY A 33 -9.90 -7.61 -1.24
CA GLY A 33 -8.81 -8.46 -1.72
C GLY A 33 -7.46 -7.74 -1.74
N ARG A 34 -7.21 -6.86 -0.77
CA ARG A 34 -5.99 -6.06 -0.59
C ARG A 34 -5.31 -6.40 0.75
N THR A 35 -4.12 -5.86 0.98
CA THR A 35 -3.44 -6.03 2.28
C THR A 35 -3.96 -5.01 3.29
N PRO A 36 -3.93 -5.30 4.61
CA PRO A 36 -4.30 -4.33 5.65
C PRO A 36 -3.55 -3.01 5.51
N LYS A 37 -2.24 -3.07 5.19
CA LYS A 37 -1.43 -1.88 4.94
C LYS A 37 -1.93 -1.04 3.75
N ALA A 38 -2.39 -1.68 2.68
CA ALA A 38 -2.94 -0.96 1.53
C ALA A 38 -4.27 -0.26 1.86
N ILE A 39 -5.09 -0.86 2.75
CA ILE A 39 -6.29 -0.22 3.29
C ILE A 39 -5.89 1.00 4.12
N GLU A 40 -4.98 0.85 5.10
CA GLU A 40 -4.50 1.97 5.92
C GLU A 40 -3.98 3.14 5.09
N MET A 41 -3.08 2.86 4.13
CA MET A 41 -2.54 3.89 3.24
C MET A 41 -3.63 4.58 2.44
N ARG A 42 -4.66 3.84 2.02
CA ARG A 42 -5.78 4.44 1.29
C ARG A 42 -6.57 5.37 2.21
N VAL A 43 -6.90 4.93 3.42
CA VAL A 43 -7.61 5.73 4.42
C VAL A 43 -6.87 7.02 4.73
N GLU A 44 -5.56 6.97 4.95
CA GLU A 44 -4.73 8.16 5.11
C GLU A 44 -4.82 9.11 3.90
N GLY A 45 -4.78 8.55 2.68
CA GLY A 45 -4.97 9.32 1.45
C GLY A 45 -6.33 10.00 1.37
N LEU A 46 -7.39 9.32 1.79
CA LEU A 46 -8.75 9.86 1.85
C LEU A 46 -8.84 11.02 2.85
N ILE A 47 -8.31 10.85 4.07
CA ILE A 47 -8.26 11.89 5.11
C ILE A 47 -7.60 13.18 4.57
N ARG A 48 -6.44 13.06 3.92
CA ARG A 48 -5.73 14.19 3.32
C ARG A 48 -6.56 14.88 2.24
N ARG A 49 -7.23 14.10 1.39
CA ARG A 49 -8.09 14.62 0.31
C ARG A 49 -9.26 15.42 0.88
N PHE A 50 -9.97 14.87 1.85
CA PHE A 50 -11.10 15.54 2.50
C PHE A 50 -10.69 16.83 3.24
N HIS A 51 -9.51 16.84 3.87
CA HIS A 51 -8.95 18.04 4.49
C HIS A 51 -8.56 19.11 3.46
N LYS A 52 -7.88 18.70 2.36
CA LYS A 52 -7.41 19.60 1.30
C LYS A 52 -8.55 20.34 0.61
N ASP A 53 -9.69 19.69 0.42
CA ASP A 53 -10.87 20.27 -0.21
C ASP A 53 -11.59 21.29 0.70
N ARG A 54 -11.04 21.62 1.88
CA ARG A 54 -11.61 22.48 2.94
C ARG A 54 -13.02 22.08 3.38
N ARG A 55 -13.43 20.84 3.08
CA ARG A 55 -14.79 20.37 3.40
C ARG A 55 -14.95 19.96 4.85
N TYR A 56 -13.87 19.60 5.54
CA TYR A 56 -13.95 19.04 6.89
C TYR A 56 -12.82 19.54 7.80
N PRO A 57 -13.14 20.08 9.00
CA PRO A 57 -12.15 20.32 10.03
C PRO A 57 -11.63 19.00 10.62
N VAL A 58 -10.50 19.08 11.34
CA VAL A 58 -9.84 17.92 11.97
C VAL A 58 -10.80 17.13 12.88
N SER A 59 -11.65 17.81 13.65
CA SER A 59 -12.64 17.16 14.51
C SER A 59 -13.65 16.32 13.73
N SER A 60 -14.19 16.84 12.63
CA SER A 60 -15.12 16.07 11.79
C SER A 60 -14.46 14.88 11.11
N LEU A 61 -13.17 14.96 10.79
CA LEU A 61 -12.39 13.83 10.25
C LEU A 61 -12.13 12.76 11.32
N ALA A 62 -11.86 13.18 12.56
CA ALA A 62 -11.72 12.28 13.70
C ALA A 62 -12.99 11.44 13.91
N ASP A 63 -14.16 12.10 13.87
CA ASP A 63 -15.45 11.43 13.98
C ASP A 63 -15.71 10.47 12.80
N LEU A 64 -15.51 10.96 11.57
CA LEU A 64 -15.80 10.20 10.34
C LEU A 64 -14.93 8.95 10.18
N PHE A 65 -13.66 9.03 10.57
CA PHE A 65 -12.71 7.93 10.44
C PHE A 65 -12.48 7.16 11.74
N HIS A 66 -13.22 7.49 12.80
CA HIS A 66 -13.12 6.87 14.12
C HIS A 66 -11.69 6.86 14.67
N ARG A 67 -11.00 8.00 14.53
CA ARG A 67 -9.63 8.22 14.99
C ARG A 67 -9.58 9.41 15.93
N SER A 68 -8.56 9.49 16.76
CA SER A 68 -8.31 10.69 17.56
C SER A 68 -7.89 11.85 16.67
N GLU A 69 -8.18 13.08 17.12
CA GLU A 69 -7.68 14.28 16.43
C GLU A 69 -6.15 14.30 16.31
N GLN A 70 -5.45 13.74 17.29
CA GLN A 70 -3.99 13.64 17.28
C GLN A 70 -3.51 12.75 16.14
N GLU A 71 -4.14 11.59 15.92
CA GLU A 71 -3.83 10.71 14.80
C GLU A 71 -4.15 11.37 13.46
N ILE A 72 -5.28 12.08 13.35
CA ILE A 72 -5.62 12.82 12.13
C ILE A 72 -4.55 13.88 11.86
N ARG A 73 -4.11 14.65 12.86
CA ARG A 73 -3.03 15.64 12.71
C ARG A 73 -1.72 14.99 12.27
N GLN A 74 -1.32 13.89 12.90
CA GLN A 74 -0.13 13.14 12.49
C GLN A 74 -0.21 12.68 11.04
N ILE A 75 -1.36 12.16 10.61
CA ILE A 75 -1.57 11.76 9.22
C ILE A 75 -1.42 12.97 8.31
N LEU A 76 -2.04 14.11 8.64
CA LEU A 76 -1.97 15.33 7.81
C LEU A 76 -0.56 15.93 7.74
N GLU A 77 0.23 15.82 8.81
CA GLU A 77 1.61 16.32 8.89
C GLU A 77 2.62 15.43 8.16
N GLN A 78 2.44 14.11 8.19
CA GLN A 78 3.33 13.16 7.52
C GLN A 78 3.14 13.22 6.00
N SER A 79 4.03 13.87 5.25
CA SER A 79 3.95 13.88 3.78
C SER A 79 4.03 12.46 3.18
N PRO A 80 3.22 12.12 2.16
CA PRO A 80 3.21 10.78 1.55
C PRO A 80 4.55 10.35 0.93
N GLN A 81 5.47 11.30 0.69
CA GLN A 81 6.83 11.02 0.21
C GLN A 81 7.73 10.34 1.26
N GLN A 82 7.37 10.33 2.54
CA GLN A 82 8.20 9.75 3.60
C GLN A 82 8.03 8.22 3.78
N GLN A 83 7.14 7.57 3.03
CA GLN A 83 6.95 6.11 3.10
C GLN A 83 7.82 5.31 2.13
N GLN A 84 8.66 5.95 1.31
CA GLN A 84 9.77 5.23 0.69
C GLN A 84 10.78 4.89 1.80
N ARG A 85 10.74 3.65 2.31
CA ARG A 85 11.90 3.12 3.04
C ARG A 85 13.12 3.41 2.17
N PRO A 86 14.19 4.01 2.71
CA PRO A 86 15.40 4.21 1.92
C PRO A 86 15.81 2.84 1.41
N VAL A 87 15.75 2.66 0.10
CA VAL A 87 16.24 1.43 -0.52
C VAL A 87 17.74 1.47 -0.30
N SER A 88 18.26 0.65 0.61
CA SER A 88 19.70 0.64 0.85
C SER A 88 20.40 0.08 -0.38
N LEU A 89 21.54 0.69 -0.74
CA LEU A 89 22.39 0.19 -1.83
C LEU A 89 22.74 -1.29 -1.62
N GLU A 90 22.92 -1.71 -0.36
CA GLU A 90 23.15 -3.10 0.04
C GLU A 90 21.98 -4.03 -0.32
N SER A 91 20.73 -3.57 -0.18
CA SER A 91 19.54 -4.36 -0.55
C SER A 91 19.40 -4.49 -2.08
N ILE A 92 19.81 -3.46 -2.81
CA ILE A 92 19.84 -3.49 -4.29
C ILE A 92 20.95 -4.43 -4.74
N GLN A 93 22.14 -4.31 -4.17
CA GLN A 93 23.29 -5.15 -4.49
C GLN A 93 22.97 -6.63 -4.29
N ARG A 94 22.41 -6.99 -3.13
CA ARG A 94 22.01 -8.38 -2.84
C ARG A 94 21.04 -8.95 -3.86
N ARG A 95 20.05 -8.14 -4.28
CA ARG A 95 19.08 -8.55 -5.31
C ARG A 95 19.73 -8.72 -6.69
N LEU A 96 20.72 -7.90 -7.03
CA LEU A 96 21.47 -8.04 -8.27
C LEU A 96 22.32 -9.31 -8.26
N ASP A 97 22.99 -9.61 -7.15
CA ASP A 97 23.77 -10.84 -6.98
C ASP A 97 22.87 -12.09 -7.11
N ASP A 98 21.71 -12.09 -6.44
CA ASP A 98 20.72 -13.18 -6.54
C ASP A 98 20.24 -13.38 -7.98
N MET A 99 20.02 -12.30 -8.73
CA MET A 99 19.62 -12.36 -10.14
C MET A 99 20.75 -12.91 -11.02
N GLU A 100 22.00 -12.50 -10.79
CA GLU A 100 23.15 -12.99 -11.54
C GLU A 100 23.31 -14.51 -11.37
N ASP A 101 23.20 -15.00 -10.15
CA ASP A 101 23.27 -16.44 -9.86
C ASP A 101 22.12 -17.23 -10.50
N LEU A 102 20.93 -16.63 -10.59
CA LEU A 102 19.78 -17.24 -11.25
C LEU A 102 20.02 -17.33 -12.76
N LEU A 103 20.55 -16.27 -13.38
CA LEU A 103 20.92 -16.25 -14.80
C LEU A 103 22.03 -17.26 -15.12
N ARG A 104 23.06 -17.38 -14.26
CA ARG A 104 24.11 -18.39 -14.40
C ARG A 104 23.55 -19.81 -14.37
N ARG A 105 22.61 -20.08 -13.46
CA ARG A 105 21.93 -21.39 -13.38
C ARG A 105 21.11 -21.69 -14.62
N ILE A 106 20.36 -20.72 -15.14
CA ILE A 106 19.59 -20.87 -16.38
C ILE A 106 20.51 -21.17 -17.56
N ASN A 107 21.60 -20.41 -17.73
CA ASN A 107 22.53 -20.60 -18.83
C ASN A 107 23.23 -21.98 -18.78
N LYS A 108 23.57 -22.45 -17.58
CA LYS A 108 24.13 -23.80 -17.37
C LYS A 108 23.14 -24.92 -17.73
N LYS A 109 21.83 -24.73 -17.50
CA LYS A 109 20.80 -25.69 -17.94
C LYS A 109 20.66 -25.69 -19.46
N LEU A 110 20.50 -24.51 -20.08
CA LEU A 110 20.36 -24.36 -21.52
C LEU A 110 21.55 -24.95 -22.30
N SER A 111 22.77 -24.75 -21.81
CA SER A 111 23.99 -25.31 -22.42
C SER A 111 24.10 -26.83 -22.30
N ARG A 112 23.44 -27.45 -21.31
CA ARG A 112 23.35 -28.92 -21.18
C ARG A 112 22.29 -29.48 -22.12
N GLU A 113 21.15 -28.83 -22.23
CA GLU A 113 20.07 -29.23 -23.15
C GLU A 113 20.51 -29.13 -24.62
N LYS A 114 21.23 -28.06 -25.01
CA LYS A 114 21.81 -27.92 -26.35
C LYS A 114 22.89 -28.96 -26.71
N LYS A 115 23.49 -29.63 -25.73
CA LYS A 115 24.47 -30.69 -25.96
C LYS A 115 23.85 -32.09 -26.01
N ALA A 116 22.58 -32.22 -25.63
CA ALA A 116 21.84 -33.48 -25.58
C ALA A 116 20.86 -33.65 -26.76
N ALA A 117 20.70 -32.61 -27.59
CA ALA A 117 19.96 -32.61 -28.85
C ALA A 117 20.94 -32.61 -30.03
#